data_AF-A0A6B9YTB4-F1
#
_entry.id   AF-A0A6B9YTB4-F1
#
_cell.length_a   1.000
_cell.length_b   1.000
_cell.length_c   1.000
_cell.angle_alpha   90.00
_cell.angle_beta   90.00
_cell.angle_gamma   90.00
#
_symmetry.space_group_name_H-M   'P 1'
#
loop_
_entity.id
_entity.type
_entity.pdbx_description
1 polymer ?
#
loop_
_entity_poly.entity_id
_entity_poly.type
_entity_poly.pdbx_seq_one_letter_code
_entity_poly.pdbx_strand_id
1 'polypeptide(L)' 'MSETKKCAQPACSCTVPKGEDYCSTYCESTKGTTEIMCKCGHPGCKGDVV' A
#
# COMPACT_ATOMS: atom_id res chain seq x y z
N MET A 1 -10.17 -19.95 2.39
CA MET A 1 -10.19 -18.60 3.01
C MET A 1 -9.11 -17.78 2.33
N SER A 2 -9.46 -16.83 1.47
CA SER A 2 -8.45 -15.96 0.82
C SER A 2 -7.99 -14.94 1.84
N GLU A 3 -6.94 -15.27 2.57
CA GLU A 3 -6.37 -14.37 3.55
C GLU A 3 -5.75 -13.17 2.81
N THR A 4 -6.20 -11.97 3.15
CA THR A 4 -5.65 -10.71 2.64
C THR A 4 -5.03 -9.96 3.80
N LYS A 5 -3.99 -9.18 3.52
CA LYS A 5 -3.32 -8.33 4.52
C LYS A 5 -3.20 -6.91 4.01
N LYS A 6 -3.02 -5.94 4.91
CA LYS A 6 -2.70 -4.57 4.50
C LYS A 6 -1.37 -4.53 3.74
N CYS A 7 -1.28 -3.60 2.80
CA CYS A 7 -0.02 -3.21 2.21
C CYS A 7 0.98 -2.85 3.32
N ALA A 8 2.23 -3.28 3.16
CA ALA A 8 3.31 -3.04 4.10
C ALA A 8 3.71 -1.56 4.17
N GLN A 9 3.33 -0.75 3.19
CA GLN A 9 3.57 0.70 3.21
C GLN A 9 2.65 1.36 4.26
N PRO A 10 3.20 2.06 5.27
CA PRO A 10 2.44 2.48 6.46
C PRO A 10 1.32 3.50 6.20
N ALA A 11 1.55 4.48 5.33
CA ALA A 11 0.52 5.40 4.83
C ALA A 11 -0.47 4.79 3.81
N CYS A 12 -0.31 3.54 3.37
CA CYS A 12 -1.15 2.90 2.37
C CYS A 12 -2.24 2.08 3.08
N SER A 13 -3.48 2.23 2.60
CA SER A 13 -4.64 1.50 3.12
C SER A 13 -5.10 0.35 2.24
N CYS A 14 -4.37 0.05 1.16
CA CYS A 14 -4.72 -1.05 0.25
C CYS A 14 -4.54 -2.41 0.95
N THR A 15 -5.36 -3.39 0.54
CA THR A 15 -5.21 -4.79 0.93
C THR A 15 -4.64 -5.60 -0.23
N VAL A 16 -3.72 -6.50 0.09
CA VAL A 16 -3.02 -7.38 -0.85
C VAL A 16 -3.21 -8.84 -0.43
N PRO A 17 -3.15 -9.80 -1.36
CA PRO A 17 -3.22 -11.22 -1.03
C PRO A 17 -2.07 -11.63 -0.10
N LYS A 18 -2.32 -12.65 0.74
CA LYS A 18 -1.29 -13.22 1.63
C LYS A 18 -0.21 -13.90 0.77
N GLY A 19 0.87 -13.18 0.52
CA GLY A 19 1.95 -13.53 -0.41
C GLY A 19 2.55 -12.28 -1.06
N GLU A 20 1.77 -11.21 -1.16
CA GLU A 20 2.23 -9.90 -1.59
C GLU A 20 2.38 -8.95 -0.41
N ASP A 21 3.43 -8.13 -0.42
CA ASP A 21 3.67 -7.10 0.58
C ASP A 21 3.18 -5.73 0.16
N TYR A 22 3.20 -5.44 -1.13
CA TYR A 22 2.92 -4.13 -1.67
C TYR A 22 1.85 -4.21 -2.74
N CYS A 23 0.92 -3.27 -2.74
CA CYS A 23 -0.14 -3.26 -3.75
C CYS A 23 0.39 -2.84 -5.14
N SER A 24 1.52 -2.11 -5.19
CA SER A 24 2.10 -1.56 -6.41
C SER A 24 3.59 -1.29 -6.21
N THR A 25 4.33 -1.17 -7.31
CA THR A 25 5.77 -0.84 -7.33
C THR A 25 6.10 0.46 -6.62
N TYR A 26 5.17 1.42 -6.58
CA TYR A 26 5.33 2.65 -5.81
C TYR A 26 5.53 2.33 -4.32
N CYS A 27 4.60 1.56 -3.73
CA CYS A 27 4.66 1.19 -2.32
C CYS A 27 5.92 0.38 -2.01
N GLU A 28 6.36 -0.48 -2.93
CA GLU A 28 7.62 -1.21 -2.78
C GLU A 28 8.85 -0.30 -2.85
N SER A 29 8.86 0.71 -3.72
CA SER A 29 9.99 1.64 -3.85
C SER A 29 10.10 2.57 -2.64
N THR A 30 8.96 2.89 -2.02
CA THR A 30 8.87 3.69 -0.79
C THR A 30 9.12 2.87 0.47
N LYS A 31 9.46 1.57 0.35
CA LYS A 31 9.76 0.73 1.52
C LYS A 31 10.95 1.30 2.29
N GLY A 32 10.77 1.53 3.59
CA GLY A 32 11.78 2.15 4.44
C GLY A 32 11.85 3.67 4.36
N THR A 33 11.10 4.31 3.45
CA THR A 33 10.88 5.75 3.45
C THR A 33 9.62 6.05 4.24
N THR A 34 9.69 6.97 5.21
CA THR A 34 8.49 7.44 5.91
C THR A 34 7.80 8.46 5.03
N GLU A 35 7.10 7.98 4.01
CA GLU A 35 6.24 8.82 3.20
C GLU A 35 4.92 9.07 3.94
N ILE A 36 4.55 10.34 4.03
CA ILE A 36 3.32 10.81 4.67
C ILE A 36 2.11 10.52 3.76
N MET A 37 2.31 10.51 2.44
CA MET A 37 1.27 10.33 1.43
C MET A 37 1.60 9.13 0.56
N CYS A 38 0.60 8.27 0.31
CA CYS A 38 0.71 7.13 -0.58
C CYS A 38 0.15 7.49 -1.96
N LYS A 39 0.99 7.44 -3.01
CA LYS A 39 0.59 7.66 -4.40
C LYS A 39 0.53 6.38 -5.24
N CYS A 40 0.10 5.29 -4.63
CA CYS A 40 -0.04 4.01 -5.34
C CYS A 40 -1.06 4.02 -6.49
N GLY A 41 -1.93 5.03 -6.55
CA GLY A 41 -2.92 5.21 -7.62
C GLY A 41 -4.12 4.26 -7.56
N HIS A 42 -4.26 3.46 -6.49
CA HIS A 42 -5.40 2.56 -6.36
C HIS A 42 -6.67 3.28 -5.90
N PRO A 43 -7.83 2.95 -6.49
CA PRO A 43 -9.10 3.50 -6.06
C PRO A 43 -9.37 3.09 -4.60
N GLY A 44 -9.66 4.08 -3.76
CA GLY A 44 -9.94 3.87 -2.34
C GLY A 44 -8.71 3.81 -1.43
N CYS A 45 -7.50 4.09 -1.93
CA CYS A 45 -6.34 4.24 -1.07
C CYS A 45 -6.41 5.56 -0.28
N LYS A 46 -6.62 5.46 1.04
CA LYS A 46 -6.72 6.63 1.93
C LYS A 46 -5.42 7.42 2.11
N GLY A 47 -4.29 6.91 1.61
CA GLY A 47 -3.02 7.62 1.65
C GLY A 47 -2.84 8.61 0.51
N ASP A 48 -3.70 8.56 -0.50
CA ASP A 48 -3.81 9.58 -1.54
C ASP A 48 -4.68 10.72 -0.97
N VAL A 49 -4.03 11.71 -0.35
CA VAL A 49 -4.70 12.95 0.01
C VAL A 49 -4.61 13.85 -1.23
N VAL A 50 -5.67 13.85 -2.03
CA VAL A 50 -5.90 14.87 -3.07
C VAL A 50 -6.46 16.14 -2.46
#